data_AF-A0A8H8WWT2-F1
#
_entry.id   AF-A0A8H8WWT2-F1
#
_cell.length_a   1.000
_cell.length_b   1.000
_cell.length_c   1.000
_cell.angle_alpha   90.00
_cell.angle_beta   90.00
_cell.angle_gamma   90.00
#
_symmetry.space_group_name_H-M   'P 1'
#
loop_
_entity.id
_entity.type
_entity.pdbx_description
1 polymer ?
#
loop_
_entity_poly.entity_id
_entity_poly.type
_entity_poly.pdbx_seq_one_letter_code
_entity_poly.pdbx_strand_id
1 'polypeptide(L)'
;MDCRILRQLTLKADGHLSCDDSNGYYIHVGDVANKPGWSIRQVFGGAIYEHIRRSFQDGRVPWPGKCETCDCFSPHDQPVDTLESRVRIMVEPTLDCRLACPSCKRRQELGRRRSDDHLSPELLGNLIRSCVRSDIAVDEVHYLGWGEPLLHPNFRDLVETVRALSPGTIQEVTTTGNADFRASLGGTYIDRVVVSCDGVRQEEYQKYRINGSLEEALRFMRDAKLHGHPDTFVEWKYILFDGNDHPDDLIRAQVLADEFGLDSLLFIVTNSKTRSLRYTNDTMAEIPIRSRRTKISPAAAMMIGSRVSGHLDPARSQLGDRENASLYIDECRVTRGNMLTVSGWSLGADGSYVDEVELIAGSHRQVTQTHDLRHDVAAARSNAQGARCGFLFRVPLGGQSMPDALALTVRLRNHTQDFSAAVQWPAAG
;
A
#
# COMPACT_ATOMS: atom_id res chain seq x y z
N MET A 1 8.99 11.88 17.28
CA MET A 1 9.29 11.60 15.86
C MET A 1 9.08 10.12 15.57
N ASP A 2 8.22 9.79 14.62
CA ASP A 2 8.00 8.41 14.16
C ASP A 2 8.63 8.16 12.78
N CYS A 3 9.16 6.95 12.60
CA CYS A 3 9.81 6.49 11.37
C CYS A 3 9.55 4.99 11.17
N ARG A 4 9.33 4.58 9.93
CA ARG A 4 9.05 3.17 9.56
C ARG A 4 10.25 2.25 9.71
N ILE A 5 11.47 2.79 9.83
CA ILE A 5 12.70 2.01 9.97
C ILE A 5 12.69 1.07 11.19
N LEU A 6 11.85 1.33 12.20
CA LEU A 6 11.65 0.46 13.37
C LEU A 6 10.44 -0.49 13.25
N ARG A 7 9.90 -0.68 12.05
CA ARG A 7 8.83 -1.64 11.78
C ARG A 7 8.84 -2.22 10.36
N GLN A 8 9.77 -1.76 9.52
CA GLN A 8 9.90 -2.16 8.12
C GLN A 8 11.36 -2.27 7.71
N LEU A 9 11.67 -3.29 6.91
CA LEU A 9 12.96 -3.51 6.28
C LEU A 9 12.87 -3.29 4.78
N THR A 10 13.96 -2.84 4.17
CA THR A 10 14.11 -2.86 2.71
C THR A 10 15.28 -3.77 2.36
N LEU A 11 14.99 -4.92 1.74
CA LEU A 11 15.98 -5.84 1.18
C LEU A 11 16.22 -5.47 -0.28
N LYS A 12 17.44 -5.01 -0.58
CA LYS A 12 17.87 -4.64 -1.92
C LYS A 12 18.23 -5.88 -2.76
N ALA A 13 18.30 -5.69 -4.09
CA ALA A 13 18.61 -6.77 -5.02
C ALA A 13 19.98 -7.45 -4.75
N ASP A 14 20.92 -6.71 -4.15
CA ASP A 14 22.25 -7.19 -3.79
C ASP A 14 22.36 -7.76 -2.36
N GLY A 15 21.24 -7.85 -1.63
CA GLY A 15 21.22 -8.42 -0.29
C GLY A 15 21.44 -7.43 0.86
N HIS A 16 21.72 -6.16 0.54
CA HIS A 16 21.82 -5.11 1.54
C HIS A 16 20.45 -4.79 2.13
N LEU A 17 20.44 -4.48 3.42
CA LEU A 17 19.31 -3.84 4.07
C LEU A 17 19.53 -2.33 4.03
N SER A 18 18.52 -1.59 3.60
CA SER A 18 18.54 -0.13 3.56
C SER A 18 17.33 0.51 4.24
N CYS A 19 17.43 1.82 4.46
CA CYS A 19 16.24 2.63 4.71
C CYS A 19 15.30 2.58 3.48
N ASP A 20 14.00 2.69 3.74
CA ASP A 20 12.93 2.59 2.74
C ASP A 20 12.62 3.94 2.05
N ASP A 21 13.07 5.05 2.62
CA ASP A 21 12.67 6.36 2.15
C ASP A 21 13.44 6.82 0.90
N SER A 22 12.77 7.65 0.07
CA SER A 22 13.33 8.16 -1.20
C SER A 22 14.68 8.87 -1.06
N ASN A 23 14.95 9.50 0.09
CA ASN A 23 16.15 10.29 0.38
C ASN A 23 17.21 9.51 1.18
N GLY A 24 16.80 8.45 1.86
CA GLY A 24 17.60 7.55 2.68
C GLY A 24 17.86 6.20 2.04
N TYR A 25 17.36 5.91 0.84
CA TYR A 25 17.47 4.59 0.17
C TYR A 25 18.90 4.04 0.01
N TYR A 26 19.91 4.90 0.10
CA TYR A 26 21.34 4.53 0.08
C TYR A 26 21.95 4.33 1.48
N ILE A 27 21.22 4.67 2.54
CA ILE A 27 21.62 4.46 3.94
C ILE A 27 21.54 2.96 4.21
N HIS A 28 22.71 2.35 4.34
CA HIS A 28 22.88 0.96 4.69
C HIS A 28 22.59 0.75 6.18
N VAL A 29 21.77 -0.25 6.50
CA VAL A 29 21.36 -0.56 7.87
C VAL A 29 21.69 -1.99 8.29
N GLY A 30 22.23 -2.80 7.39
CA GLY A 30 22.64 -4.17 7.67
C GLY A 30 22.71 -5.02 6.40
N ASP A 31 22.98 -6.30 6.58
CA ASP A 31 23.13 -7.26 5.49
C ASP A 31 22.37 -8.53 5.80
N VAL A 32 21.69 -9.07 4.78
CA VAL A 32 21.28 -10.47 4.80
C VAL A 32 22.46 -11.30 4.30
N ALA A 33 22.78 -12.38 5.00
CA ALA A 33 23.92 -13.22 4.64
C ALA A 33 23.55 -14.70 4.68
N ASN A 34 23.93 -15.42 3.63
CA ASN A 34 23.84 -16.88 3.55
C ASN A 34 25.01 -17.54 4.29
N LYS A 35 25.14 -17.25 5.59
CA LYS A 35 26.20 -17.82 6.45
C LYS A 35 25.59 -18.52 7.67
N PRO A 36 26.17 -19.65 8.12
CA PRO A 36 25.75 -20.30 9.35
C PRO A 36 25.74 -19.33 10.53
N GLY A 37 24.66 -19.35 11.32
CA GLY A 37 24.52 -18.53 12.52
C GLY A 37 24.15 -17.06 12.27
N TRP A 38 23.96 -16.62 11.02
CA TRP A 38 23.34 -15.32 10.76
C TRP A 38 21.90 -15.30 11.29
N SER A 39 21.52 -14.21 11.94
CA SER A 39 20.16 -13.98 12.41
C SER A 39 19.79 -12.51 12.28
N ILE A 40 18.55 -12.26 11.87
CA ILE A 40 17.97 -10.92 11.81
C ILE A 40 18.00 -10.22 13.18
N ARG A 41 17.91 -10.96 14.30
CA ARG A 41 18.05 -10.38 15.64
C ARG A 41 19.44 -9.77 15.87
N GLN A 42 20.49 -10.32 15.28
CA GLN A 42 21.83 -9.73 15.36
C GLN A 42 21.90 -8.40 14.62
N VAL A 43 21.16 -8.25 13.51
CA VAL A 43 21.04 -6.98 12.78
C VAL A 43 20.28 -5.97 13.64
N PHE A 44 19.13 -6.36 14.20
CA PHE A 44 18.31 -5.48 15.04
C PHE A 44 18.98 -5.10 16.36
N GLY A 45 19.81 -5.96 16.93
CA GLY A 45 20.63 -5.66 18.10
C GLY A 45 21.99 -5.03 17.74
N GLY A 46 22.24 -4.74 16.46
CA GLY A 46 23.50 -4.17 16.01
C GLY A 46 23.60 -2.66 16.25
N ALA A 47 24.83 -2.14 16.18
CA ALA A 47 25.14 -0.73 16.46
C ALA A 47 24.30 0.29 15.67
N ILE A 48 23.89 -0.04 14.44
CA ILE A 48 23.07 0.86 13.62
C ILE A 48 21.66 1.00 14.20
N TYR A 49 21.01 -0.10 14.55
CA TYR A 49 19.67 -0.07 15.15
C TYR A 49 19.68 0.47 16.58
N GLU A 50 20.74 0.20 17.35
CA GLU A 50 20.96 0.87 18.63
C GLU A 50 21.08 2.39 18.48
N HIS A 51 21.82 2.86 17.46
CA HIS A 51 21.92 4.28 17.12
C HIS A 51 20.57 4.89 16.74
N ILE A 52 19.78 4.20 15.91
CA ILE A 52 18.44 4.64 15.53
C ILE A 52 17.55 4.81 16.76
N ARG A 53 17.47 3.77 17.62
CA ARG A 53 16.65 3.79 18.83
C ARG A 53 17.08 4.90 19.80
N ARG A 54 18.39 5.02 20.05
CA ARG A 54 18.94 6.06 20.92
C ARG A 54 18.64 7.46 20.40
N SER A 55 18.76 7.66 19.08
CA SER A 55 18.46 8.95 18.46
C SER A 55 17.01 9.38 18.75
N PHE A 56 16.04 8.47 18.56
CA PHE A 56 14.65 8.77 18.86
C PHE A 56 14.37 8.96 20.35
N GLN A 57 15.00 8.18 21.23
CA GLN A 57 14.93 8.37 22.69
C GLN A 57 15.46 9.75 23.11
N ASP A 58 16.51 10.24 22.45
CA ASP A 58 17.11 11.55 22.69
C ASP A 58 16.34 12.72 22.05
N GLY A 59 15.22 12.43 21.38
CA GLY A 59 14.45 13.46 20.66
C GLY A 59 15.19 14.02 19.44
N ARG A 60 16.05 13.23 18.80
CA ARG A 60 16.74 13.57 17.54
C ARG A 60 16.46 12.57 16.42
N VAL A 61 16.75 12.97 15.17
CA VAL A 61 16.72 12.05 14.04
C VAL A 61 18.04 11.26 13.94
N PRO A 62 18.01 10.00 13.44
CA PRO A 62 19.23 9.18 13.32
C PRO A 62 20.26 9.73 12.33
N TRP A 63 19.83 10.35 11.22
CA TRP A 63 20.72 10.96 10.23
C TRP A 63 20.30 12.42 9.96
N PRO A 64 20.91 13.40 10.67
CA PRO A 64 20.62 14.82 10.47
C PRO A 64 20.89 15.30 9.04
N GLY A 65 20.02 16.18 8.55
CA GLY A 65 20.01 16.68 7.17
C GLY A 65 19.47 15.69 6.13
N LYS A 66 18.95 14.54 6.56
CA LYS A 66 18.38 13.50 5.69
C LYS A 66 16.99 13.11 6.16
N CYS A 67 16.90 12.62 7.39
CA CYS A 67 15.64 12.14 7.96
C CYS A 67 14.57 13.24 8.04
N GLU A 68 14.97 14.50 8.20
CA GLU A 68 14.05 15.65 8.25
C GLU A 68 13.37 15.92 6.90
N THR A 69 13.93 15.40 5.81
CA THR A 69 13.36 15.49 4.46
C THR A 69 12.67 14.21 4.01
N CYS A 70 12.54 13.22 4.89
CA CYS A 70 11.92 11.94 4.57
C CYS A 70 10.40 12.09 4.42
N ASP A 71 9.85 11.58 3.31
CA ASP A 71 8.40 11.61 3.03
C ASP A 71 7.59 10.79 4.05
N CYS A 72 8.25 9.91 4.81
CA CYS A 72 7.64 9.05 5.82
C CYS A 72 7.90 9.52 7.26
N PHE A 73 8.57 10.66 7.45
CA PHE A 73 8.93 11.17 8.78
C PHE A 73 7.80 11.99 9.40
N SER A 74 7.36 11.58 10.58
CA SER A 74 6.33 12.30 11.34
C SER A 74 6.94 12.92 12.60
N PRO A 75 7.31 14.22 12.58
CA PRO A 75 8.12 14.81 13.65
C PRO A 75 7.41 14.81 15.01
N HIS A 76 6.08 14.89 15.01
CA HIS A 76 5.25 15.03 16.20
C HIS A 76 4.74 13.72 16.80
N ASP A 77 4.92 12.59 16.11
CA ASP A 77 4.39 11.28 16.54
C ASP A 77 5.43 10.52 17.38
N GLN A 78 5.00 9.62 18.27
CA GLN A 78 5.92 8.77 19.02
C GLN A 78 6.42 7.62 18.14
N PRO A 79 7.72 7.25 18.23
CA PRO A 79 8.26 6.13 17.46
C PRO A 79 7.59 4.83 17.89
N VAL A 80 7.13 4.05 16.92
CA VAL A 80 6.63 2.69 17.15
C VAL A 80 7.68 1.70 16.68
N ASP A 81 8.29 0.98 17.63
CA ASP A 81 9.23 -0.11 17.36
C ASP A 81 8.53 -1.46 17.50
N THR A 82 8.47 -2.20 16.39
CA THR A 82 7.88 -3.53 16.36
C THR A 82 8.86 -4.62 15.93
N LEU A 83 10.10 -4.26 15.55
CA LEU A 83 11.03 -5.17 14.83
C LEU A 83 11.23 -6.53 15.52
N GLU A 84 11.22 -6.55 16.85
CA GLU A 84 11.43 -7.78 17.62
C GLU A 84 10.22 -8.71 17.72
N SER A 85 9.07 -8.31 17.21
CA SER A 85 7.81 -9.06 17.25
C SER A 85 7.13 -9.18 15.88
N ARG A 86 7.18 -8.13 15.06
CA ARG A 86 6.59 -8.09 13.72
C ARG A 86 7.30 -7.10 12.81
N VAL A 87 7.33 -7.42 11.52
CA VAL A 87 8.02 -6.61 10.53
C VAL A 87 7.32 -6.67 9.17
N ARG A 88 7.37 -5.57 8.43
CA ARG A 88 7.08 -5.52 6.99
C ARG A 88 8.38 -5.51 6.19
N ILE A 89 8.41 -6.13 5.03
CA ILE A 89 9.63 -6.25 4.24
C ILE A 89 9.36 -5.74 2.82
N MET A 90 9.94 -4.60 2.48
CA MET A 90 10.11 -4.19 1.09
C MET A 90 11.23 -5.01 0.47
N VAL A 91 11.01 -5.53 -0.72
CA VAL A 91 11.96 -6.34 -1.47
C VAL A 91 12.13 -5.72 -2.84
N GLU A 92 13.34 -5.24 -3.16
CA GLU A 92 13.73 -4.85 -4.50
C GLU A 92 14.22 -6.11 -5.22
N PRO A 93 13.41 -6.72 -6.12
CA PRO A 93 13.80 -7.98 -6.73
C PRO A 93 14.92 -7.76 -7.73
N THR A 94 14.87 -6.64 -8.44
CA THR A 94 15.84 -6.30 -9.47
C THR A 94 15.93 -4.80 -9.68
N LEU A 95 17.06 -4.34 -10.22
CA LEU A 95 17.19 -3.01 -10.81
C LEU A 95 16.92 -2.99 -12.31
N ASP A 96 16.54 -4.10 -12.95
CA ASP A 96 16.17 -4.12 -14.36
C ASP A 96 14.84 -3.40 -14.61
N CYS A 97 14.81 -2.54 -15.61
CA CYS A 97 13.60 -1.85 -16.04
C CYS A 97 13.77 -1.40 -17.49
N ARG A 98 12.72 -1.55 -18.30
CA ARG A 98 12.70 -1.10 -19.71
C ARG A 98 12.32 0.36 -19.88
N LEU A 99 11.73 0.97 -18.84
CA LEU A 99 11.28 2.36 -18.86
C LEU A 99 12.39 3.32 -18.39
N ALA A 100 12.22 4.60 -18.75
CA ALA A 100 13.15 5.67 -18.39
C ALA A 100 12.45 6.87 -17.73
N CYS A 101 11.61 6.60 -16.73
CA CYS A 101 10.76 7.61 -16.09
C CYS A 101 11.57 8.79 -15.51
N PRO A 102 11.24 10.07 -15.81
CA PRO A 102 12.04 11.23 -15.44
C PRO A 102 12.31 11.41 -13.94
N SER A 103 11.37 11.02 -13.07
CA SER A 103 11.51 11.16 -11.61
C SER A 103 12.06 9.90 -10.92
N CYS A 104 12.39 8.85 -11.68
CA CYS A 104 12.90 7.60 -11.12
C CYS A 104 14.39 7.73 -10.75
N LYS A 105 14.78 7.33 -9.52
CA LYS A 105 16.17 7.38 -9.06
C LYS A 105 17.01 6.16 -9.49
N ARG A 106 16.44 5.25 -10.30
CA ARG A 106 17.09 4.03 -10.80
C ARG A 106 18.50 4.26 -11.37
N ARG A 107 18.71 5.31 -12.17
CA ARG A 107 20.04 5.62 -12.73
C ARG A 107 21.08 5.89 -11.64
N GLN A 108 20.68 6.55 -10.55
CA GLN A 108 21.57 6.80 -9.42
C GLN A 108 21.88 5.50 -8.66
N GLU A 109 20.89 4.62 -8.51
CA GLU A 109 21.05 3.33 -7.85
C GLU A 109 21.92 2.35 -8.64
N LEU A 110 21.78 2.31 -9.98
CA LEU A 110 22.69 1.57 -10.84
C LEU A 110 24.15 2.03 -10.67
N GLY A 111 24.38 3.32 -10.40
CA GLY A 111 25.72 3.85 -10.11
C GLY A 111 26.27 3.46 -8.72
N ARG A 112 25.42 2.94 -7.82
CA ARG A 112 25.79 2.48 -6.46
C ARG A 112 25.79 0.95 -6.34
N ARG A 113 25.48 0.24 -7.42
CA ARG A 113 25.35 -1.22 -7.51
C ARG A 113 26.62 -1.93 -7.05
N ARG A 114 26.45 -3.02 -6.28
CA ARG A 114 27.57 -3.80 -5.71
C ARG A 114 27.67 -5.24 -6.24
N SER A 115 26.58 -5.82 -6.73
CA SER A 115 26.54 -7.20 -7.26
C SER A 115 25.49 -7.34 -8.36
N ASP A 116 25.15 -8.58 -8.73
CA ASP A 116 24.11 -8.91 -9.70
C ASP A 116 22.78 -8.19 -9.38
N ASP A 117 22.08 -7.77 -10.44
CA ASP A 117 20.88 -6.93 -10.39
C ASP A 117 19.64 -7.77 -10.03
N HIS A 118 19.80 -8.95 -9.42
CA HIS A 118 18.73 -9.90 -9.17
C HIS A 118 18.88 -10.52 -7.78
N LEU A 119 17.87 -10.32 -6.95
CA LEU A 119 17.82 -10.89 -5.61
C LEU A 119 17.74 -12.41 -5.67
N SER A 120 18.70 -13.08 -5.05
CA SER A 120 18.64 -14.53 -4.88
C SER A 120 17.42 -14.93 -4.03
N PRO A 121 16.56 -15.87 -4.51
CA PRO A 121 15.49 -16.43 -3.69
C PRO A 121 15.97 -17.07 -2.39
N GLU A 122 17.18 -17.65 -2.38
CA GLU A 122 17.77 -18.21 -1.17
C GLU A 122 18.11 -17.13 -0.14
N LEU A 123 18.51 -15.94 -0.58
CA LEU A 123 18.80 -14.82 0.32
C LEU A 123 17.52 -14.29 0.97
N LEU A 124 16.46 -14.09 0.18
CA LEU A 124 15.14 -13.75 0.70
C LEU A 124 14.64 -14.85 1.65
N GLY A 125 14.78 -16.12 1.26
CA GLY A 125 14.43 -17.27 2.08
C GLY A 125 15.16 -17.28 3.42
N ASN A 126 16.43 -16.90 3.45
CA ASN A 126 17.19 -16.79 4.70
C ASN A 126 16.70 -15.66 5.61
N LEU A 127 16.34 -14.50 5.06
CA LEU A 127 15.69 -13.44 5.83
C LEU A 127 14.38 -13.94 6.47
N ILE A 128 13.47 -14.52 5.66
CA ILE A 128 12.17 -14.99 6.14
C ILE A 128 12.34 -16.11 7.18
N ARG A 129 13.18 -17.11 6.91
CA ARG A 129 13.50 -18.19 7.87
C ARG A 129 14.02 -17.62 9.18
N SER A 130 14.87 -16.59 9.13
CA SER A 130 15.41 -15.98 10.34
C SER A 130 14.35 -15.24 11.13
N CYS A 131 13.41 -14.55 10.48
CA CYS A 131 12.27 -13.92 11.17
C CYS A 131 11.42 -14.97 11.87
N VAL A 132 11.01 -16.03 11.15
CA VAL A 132 10.17 -17.11 11.69
C VAL A 132 10.86 -17.82 12.87
N ARG A 133 12.14 -18.18 12.75
CA ARG A 133 12.91 -18.81 13.86
C ARG A 133 13.08 -17.90 15.06
N SER A 134 12.97 -16.59 14.87
CA SER A 134 13.10 -15.57 15.92
C SER A 134 11.77 -15.16 16.54
N ASP A 135 10.67 -15.83 16.16
CA ASP A 135 9.30 -15.48 16.55
C ASP A 135 8.91 -14.04 16.15
N ILE A 136 9.37 -13.62 14.97
CA ILE A 136 9.05 -12.31 14.38
C ILE A 136 8.08 -12.55 13.23
N ALA A 137 6.84 -12.09 13.40
CA ALA A 137 5.83 -12.18 12.36
C ALA A 137 6.22 -11.33 11.14
N VAL A 138 6.15 -11.90 9.94
CA VAL A 138 6.30 -11.15 8.69
C VAL A 138 4.90 -10.80 8.21
N ASP A 139 4.46 -9.58 8.52
CA ASP A 139 3.09 -9.13 8.23
C ASP A 139 2.88 -9.01 6.70
N GLU A 140 3.86 -8.43 6.01
CA GLU A 140 3.79 -8.11 4.59
C GLU A 140 5.16 -8.21 3.92
N VAL A 141 5.20 -8.74 2.70
CA VAL A 141 6.30 -8.61 1.75
C VAL A 141 5.82 -7.82 0.54
N HIS A 142 6.43 -6.66 0.32
CA HIS A 142 6.11 -5.77 -0.80
C HIS A 142 7.25 -5.79 -1.82
N TYR A 143 7.00 -6.36 -2.98
CA TYR A 143 7.94 -6.38 -4.09
C TYR A 143 7.88 -5.06 -4.86
N LEU A 144 8.83 -4.17 -4.56
CA LEU A 144 9.02 -2.88 -5.21
C LEU A 144 10.45 -2.39 -5.04
N GLY A 145 10.85 -1.44 -5.87
CA GLY A 145 12.14 -0.76 -5.77
C GLY A 145 12.30 0.20 -6.93
N TRP A 146 13.53 0.43 -7.37
CA TRP A 146 13.79 1.30 -8.52
C TRP A 146 13.77 0.58 -9.87
N GLY A 147 13.83 -0.75 -9.89
CA GLY A 147 13.59 -1.57 -11.08
C GLY A 147 12.12 -1.93 -11.28
N GLU A 148 11.86 -2.79 -12.26
CA GLU A 148 10.59 -3.47 -12.52
C GLU A 148 10.66 -4.88 -11.91
N PRO A 149 9.95 -5.14 -10.79
CA PRO A 149 9.93 -6.44 -10.12
C PRO A 149 9.76 -7.64 -11.06
N LEU A 150 8.86 -7.51 -12.04
CA LEU A 150 8.48 -8.60 -12.93
C LEU A 150 9.49 -8.90 -14.04
N LEU A 151 10.58 -8.14 -14.14
CA LEU A 151 11.73 -8.49 -14.99
C LEU A 151 12.75 -9.36 -14.26
N HIS A 152 12.56 -9.65 -12.97
CA HIS A 152 13.38 -10.62 -12.27
C HIS A 152 13.14 -12.04 -12.84
N PRO A 153 14.20 -12.76 -13.28
CA PRO A 153 14.05 -14.04 -13.98
C PRO A 153 13.40 -15.14 -13.10
N ASN A 154 13.55 -15.02 -11.78
CA ASN A 154 13.02 -15.95 -10.79
C ASN A 154 11.94 -15.29 -9.91
N PHE A 155 11.14 -14.36 -10.45
CA PHE A 155 10.16 -13.62 -9.63
C PHE A 155 9.16 -14.55 -8.92
N ARG A 156 8.66 -15.59 -9.61
CA ARG A 156 7.75 -16.58 -9.01
C ARG A 156 8.39 -17.31 -7.83
N ASP A 157 9.67 -17.69 -7.97
CA ASP A 157 10.41 -18.36 -6.90
C ASP A 157 10.53 -17.48 -5.65
N LEU A 158 10.63 -16.15 -5.80
CA LEU A 158 10.60 -15.22 -4.65
C LEU A 158 9.26 -15.29 -3.90
N VAL A 159 8.14 -15.27 -4.64
CA VAL A 159 6.79 -15.32 -4.08
C VAL A 159 6.50 -16.67 -3.42
N GLU A 160 6.89 -17.76 -4.09
CA GLU A 160 6.72 -19.13 -3.60
C GLU A 160 7.60 -19.40 -2.37
N THR A 161 8.83 -18.85 -2.33
CA THR A 161 9.71 -18.94 -1.17
C THR A 161 9.08 -18.31 0.08
N VAL A 162 8.54 -17.08 -0.05
CA VAL A 162 7.86 -16.41 1.07
C VAL A 162 6.62 -17.20 1.49
N ARG A 163 5.79 -17.63 0.52
CA ARG A 163 4.57 -18.39 0.82
C ARG A 163 4.86 -19.70 1.54
N ALA A 164 5.90 -20.42 1.15
CA ALA A 164 6.28 -21.70 1.76
C ALA A 164 6.80 -21.51 3.20
N LEU A 165 7.56 -20.44 3.45
CA LEU A 165 8.19 -20.20 4.75
C LEU A 165 7.30 -19.45 5.74
N SER A 166 6.38 -18.61 5.24
CA SER A 166 5.46 -17.80 6.04
C SER A 166 4.09 -17.71 5.34
N PRO A 167 3.25 -18.75 5.44
CA PRO A 167 2.00 -18.85 4.67
C PRO A 167 0.99 -17.73 4.95
N GLY A 168 1.03 -17.10 6.13
CA GLY A 168 0.15 -16.01 6.51
C GLY A 168 0.56 -14.62 6.00
N THR A 169 1.77 -14.47 5.46
CA THR A 169 2.29 -13.19 4.99
C THR A 169 1.50 -12.67 3.79
N ILE A 170 1.12 -11.39 3.82
CA ILE A 170 0.57 -10.70 2.66
C ILE A 170 1.70 -10.41 1.68
N GLN A 171 1.48 -10.72 0.41
CA GLN A 171 2.44 -10.44 -0.66
C GLN A 171 1.82 -9.47 -1.66
N GLU A 172 2.48 -8.32 -1.85
CA GLU A 172 2.08 -7.30 -2.84
C GLU A 172 3.21 -7.09 -3.84
N VAL A 173 2.89 -6.87 -5.11
CA VAL A 173 3.85 -6.36 -6.11
C VAL A 173 3.36 -5.04 -6.69
N THR A 174 4.26 -4.06 -6.79
CA THR A 174 4.04 -2.85 -7.59
C THR A 174 4.82 -2.94 -8.89
N THR A 175 4.12 -2.99 -10.02
CA THR A 175 4.69 -3.13 -11.37
C THR A 175 4.30 -1.95 -12.27
N THR A 176 5.04 -1.73 -13.34
CA THR A 176 4.65 -0.85 -14.46
C THR A 176 3.68 -1.52 -15.45
N GLY A 177 3.45 -2.83 -15.31
CA GLY A 177 2.63 -3.62 -16.23
C GLY A 177 3.25 -3.83 -17.62
N ASN A 178 4.49 -3.37 -17.84
CA ASN A 178 5.24 -3.55 -19.11
C ASN A 178 6.06 -4.86 -19.09
N ALA A 179 5.38 -5.93 -18.67
CA ALA A 179 5.88 -7.30 -18.58
C ALA A 179 4.76 -8.25 -19.03
N ASP A 180 5.11 -9.49 -19.40
CA ASP A 180 4.10 -10.50 -19.72
C ASP A 180 3.58 -11.13 -18.42
N PHE A 181 2.27 -11.01 -18.16
CA PHE A 181 1.65 -11.53 -16.92
C PHE A 181 1.85 -13.04 -16.79
N ARG A 182 1.59 -13.80 -17.86
CA ARG A 182 1.66 -15.27 -17.82
C ARG A 182 3.08 -15.77 -17.59
N ALA A 183 4.08 -15.08 -18.12
CA ALA A 183 5.50 -15.39 -17.96
C ALA A 183 6.06 -14.93 -16.60
N SER A 184 5.56 -13.84 -16.03
CA SER A 184 6.10 -13.30 -14.76
C SER A 184 5.36 -13.81 -13.52
N LEU A 185 4.04 -13.94 -13.56
CA LEU A 185 3.17 -14.24 -12.42
C LEU A 185 2.17 -15.38 -12.66
N GLY A 186 1.94 -15.78 -13.91
CA GLY A 186 0.95 -16.80 -14.25
C GLY A 186 1.11 -18.08 -13.44
N GLY A 187 0.02 -18.56 -12.83
CA GLY A 187 0.04 -19.77 -11.99
C GLY A 187 0.58 -19.58 -10.57
N THR A 188 1.07 -18.39 -10.21
CA THR A 188 1.53 -18.07 -8.85
C THR A 188 0.50 -17.17 -8.17
N TYR A 189 0.08 -17.53 -6.95
CA TYR A 189 -0.81 -16.69 -6.15
C TYR A 189 -0.02 -15.59 -5.42
N ILE A 190 -0.40 -14.35 -5.69
CA ILE A 190 0.02 -13.16 -4.95
C ILE A 190 -1.22 -12.44 -4.45
N ASP A 191 -1.17 -11.86 -3.25
CA ASP A 191 -2.37 -11.28 -2.63
C ASP A 191 -2.78 -9.99 -3.34
N ARG A 192 -1.81 -9.17 -3.75
CA ARG A 192 -2.06 -7.84 -4.33
C ARG A 192 -1.14 -7.54 -5.52
N VAL A 193 -1.70 -7.02 -6.60
CA VAL A 193 -0.98 -6.53 -7.77
C VAL A 193 -1.37 -5.07 -8.01
N VAL A 194 -0.41 -4.16 -7.83
CA VAL A 194 -0.59 -2.74 -8.10
C VAL A 194 0.11 -2.40 -9.42
N VAL A 195 -0.65 -1.96 -10.41
CA VAL A 195 -0.12 -1.58 -11.73
C VAL A 195 -0.06 -0.07 -11.83
N SER A 196 1.16 0.46 -11.87
CA SER A 196 1.44 1.88 -12.03
C SER A 196 1.42 2.27 -13.51
N CYS A 197 0.27 2.71 -13.99
CA CYS A 197 0.02 3.09 -15.37
C CYS A 197 -0.64 4.48 -15.41
N ASP A 198 0.02 5.48 -16.01
CA ASP A 198 -0.37 6.88 -15.86
C ASP A 198 -0.97 7.45 -17.17
N GLY A 199 -2.11 6.94 -17.61
CA GLY A 199 -2.74 7.43 -18.85
C GLY A 199 -3.72 6.46 -19.50
N VAL A 200 -4.51 6.98 -20.43
CA VAL A 200 -5.32 6.19 -21.40
C VAL A 200 -4.99 6.51 -22.86
N ARG A 201 -4.02 7.40 -23.10
CA ARG A 201 -3.51 7.77 -24.42
C ARG A 201 -2.01 7.55 -24.48
N GLN A 202 -1.52 6.77 -25.44
CA GLN A 202 -0.10 6.41 -25.57
C GLN A 202 0.81 7.63 -25.63
N GLU A 203 0.40 8.66 -26.39
CA GLU A 203 1.16 9.90 -26.59
C GLU A 203 1.43 10.66 -25.28
N GLU A 204 0.49 10.64 -24.34
CA GLU A 204 0.61 11.27 -23.02
C GLU A 204 1.32 10.37 -22.03
N TYR A 205 0.95 9.08 -22.03
CA TYR A 205 1.56 8.05 -21.18
C TYR A 205 3.09 8.04 -21.32
N GLN A 206 3.61 8.06 -22.56
CA GLN A 206 5.05 7.99 -22.82
C GLN A 206 5.83 9.26 -22.46
N LYS A 207 5.18 10.40 -22.19
CA LYS A 207 5.88 11.63 -21.75
C LYS A 207 6.54 11.42 -20.39
N TYR A 208 5.86 10.71 -19.49
CA TYR A 208 6.42 10.31 -18.20
C TYR A 208 6.97 8.88 -18.23
N ARG A 209 6.21 7.91 -18.77
CA ARG A 209 6.61 6.50 -18.86
C ARG A 209 7.40 6.25 -20.15
N ILE A 210 8.53 6.93 -20.29
CA ILE A 210 9.39 6.84 -21.50
C ILE A 210 9.74 5.38 -21.79
N ASN A 211 9.59 4.98 -23.06
CA ASN A 211 9.72 3.60 -23.60
C ASN A 211 8.61 2.62 -23.17
N GLY A 212 7.60 3.05 -22.41
CA GLY A 212 6.48 2.20 -22.03
C GLY A 212 5.46 2.07 -23.16
N SER A 213 4.81 0.90 -23.19
CA SER A 213 3.60 0.64 -23.96
C SER A 213 2.38 0.63 -23.04
N LEU A 214 1.45 1.54 -23.30
CA LEU A 214 0.16 1.58 -22.62
C LEU A 214 -0.65 0.31 -22.89
N GLU A 215 -0.62 -0.20 -24.12
CA GLU A 215 -1.31 -1.43 -24.49
C GLU A 215 -0.82 -2.62 -23.67
N GLU A 216 0.49 -2.72 -23.42
CA GLU A 216 1.04 -3.79 -22.57
C GLU A 216 0.55 -3.66 -21.13
N ALA A 217 0.58 -2.47 -20.54
CA ALA A 217 0.09 -2.24 -19.19
C ALA A 217 -1.41 -2.56 -19.03
N LEU A 218 -2.24 -2.14 -20.00
CA LEU A 218 -3.68 -2.44 -20.01
C LEU A 218 -3.93 -3.95 -20.18
N ARG A 219 -3.20 -4.61 -21.09
CA ARG A 219 -3.29 -6.05 -21.28
C ARG A 219 -2.85 -6.80 -20.02
N PHE A 220 -1.79 -6.38 -19.36
CA PHE A 220 -1.31 -6.97 -18.12
C PHE A 220 -2.40 -6.94 -17.04
N MET A 221 -3.06 -5.79 -16.83
CA MET A 221 -4.15 -5.67 -15.86
C MET A 221 -5.34 -6.60 -16.19
N ARG A 222 -5.74 -6.65 -17.47
CA ARG A 222 -6.79 -7.55 -17.93
C ARG A 222 -6.43 -9.02 -17.72
N ASP A 223 -5.21 -9.41 -18.10
CA ASP A 223 -4.74 -10.79 -17.97
C ASP A 223 -4.57 -11.19 -16.49
N ALA A 224 -4.21 -10.25 -15.62
CA ALA A 224 -4.16 -10.48 -14.17
C ALA A 224 -5.54 -10.84 -13.61
N LYS A 225 -6.63 -10.21 -14.06
CA LYS A 225 -8.00 -10.59 -13.65
C LYS A 225 -8.50 -11.86 -14.35
N LEU A 226 -8.17 -12.09 -15.62
CA LEU A 226 -8.66 -13.24 -16.39
C LEU A 226 -7.91 -14.55 -16.09
N HIS A 227 -6.63 -14.46 -15.74
CA HIS A 227 -5.72 -15.61 -15.63
C HIS A 227 -4.99 -15.68 -14.29
N GLY A 228 -5.09 -14.64 -13.45
CA GLY A 228 -4.59 -14.68 -12.09
C GLY A 228 -5.50 -15.48 -11.17
N HIS A 229 -5.06 -15.63 -9.92
CA HIS A 229 -5.86 -16.25 -8.90
C HIS A 229 -7.09 -15.36 -8.60
N PRO A 230 -8.29 -15.93 -8.39
CA PRO A 230 -9.51 -15.13 -8.16
C PRO A 230 -9.44 -14.23 -6.91
N ASP A 231 -8.69 -14.66 -5.89
CA ASP A 231 -8.46 -13.87 -4.67
C ASP A 231 -7.34 -12.81 -4.78
N THR A 232 -6.70 -12.67 -5.95
CA THR A 232 -5.71 -11.61 -6.16
C THR A 232 -6.42 -10.27 -6.37
N PHE A 233 -6.12 -9.30 -5.50
CA PHE A 233 -6.57 -7.92 -5.63
C PHE A 233 -5.73 -7.20 -6.67
N VAL A 234 -6.35 -6.63 -7.70
CA VAL A 234 -5.67 -5.88 -8.75
C VAL A 234 -6.09 -4.41 -8.71
N GLU A 235 -5.12 -3.53 -8.49
CA GLU A 235 -5.31 -2.08 -8.46
C GLU A 235 -4.57 -1.39 -9.60
N TRP A 236 -5.28 -0.54 -10.33
CA TRP A 236 -4.66 0.41 -11.24
C TRP A 236 -4.31 1.69 -10.48
N LYS A 237 -3.02 1.97 -10.34
CA LYS A 237 -2.51 3.23 -9.80
C LYS A 237 -2.17 4.20 -10.95
N TYR A 238 -2.82 5.36 -10.95
CA TYR A 238 -2.72 6.37 -12.00
C TYR A 238 -2.32 7.71 -11.37
N ILE A 239 -1.10 8.18 -11.64
CA ILE A 239 -0.63 9.50 -11.18
C ILE A 239 -1.06 10.59 -12.17
N LEU A 240 -1.66 11.67 -11.65
CA LEU A 240 -2.13 12.79 -12.44
C LEU A 240 -1.01 13.78 -12.75
N PHE A 241 -0.73 13.93 -14.04
CA PHE A 241 0.19 14.87 -14.66
C PHE A 241 -0.59 15.85 -15.54
N ASP A 242 0.03 16.98 -15.88
CA ASP A 242 -0.56 18.03 -16.72
C ASP A 242 -1.04 17.55 -18.11
N GLY A 243 -0.46 16.47 -18.64
CA GLY A 243 -0.84 15.88 -19.92
C GLY A 243 -1.94 14.82 -19.88
N ASN A 244 -2.19 14.20 -18.72
CA ASN A 244 -3.04 13.01 -18.60
C ASN A 244 -4.25 13.21 -17.68
N ASP A 245 -4.62 14.45 -17.38
CA ASP A 245 -5.65 14.79 -16.40
C ASP A 245 -6.99 15.23 -17.02
N HIS A 246 -7.20 15.04 -18.34
CA HIS A 246 -8.44 15.46 -19.00
C HIS A 246 -9.66 14.72 -18.42
N PRO A 247 -10.79 15.37 -18.11
CA PRO A 247 -11.98 14.71 -17.55
C PRO A 247 -12.41 13.45 -18.32
N ASP A 248 -12.40 13.50 -19.65
CA ASP A 248 -12.75 12.36 -20.50
C ASP A 248 -11.73 11.21 -20.40
N ASP A 249 -10.44 11.50 -20.24
CA ASP A 249 -9.41 10.50 -20.03
C ASP A 249 -9.61 9.78 -18.67
N LEU A 250 -9.94 10.55 -17.63
CA LEU A 250 -10.22 10.01 -16.30
C LEU A 250 -11.50 9.17 -16.28
N ILE A 251 -12.53 9.59 -17.01
CA ILE A 251 -13.75 8.80 -17.20
C ILE A 251 -13.43 7.52 -17.99
N ARG A 252 -12.62 7.60 -19.04
CA ARG A 252 -12.22 6.43 -19.83
C ARG A 252 -11.42 5.42 -19.01
N ALA A 253 -10.53 5.88 -18.14
CA ALA A 253 -9.78 5.02 -17.23
C ALA A 253 -10.71 4.22 -16.31
N GLN A 254 -11.77 4.87 -15.79
CA GLN A 254 -12.78 4.21 -14.95
C GLN A 254 -13.57 3.16 -15.73
N VAL A 255 -14.00 3.49 -16.95
CA VAL A 255 -14.70 2.55 -17.83
C VAL A 255 -13.83 1.33 -18.12
N LEU A 256 -12.54 1.52 -18.43
CA LEU A 256 -11.60 0.42 -18.65
C LEU A 256 -11.39 -0.43 -17.40
N ALA A 257 -11.25 0.20 -16.23
CA ALA A 257 -11.10 -0.51 -14.97
C ALA A 257 -12.32 -1.39 -14.66
N ASP A 258 -13.54 -0.87 -14.88
CA ASP A 258 -14.78 -1.63 -14.73
C ASP A 258 -14.89 -2.75 -15.78
N GLU A 259 -14.56 -2.49 -17.05
CA GLU A 259 -14.56 -3.47 -18.15
C GLU A 259 -13.62 -4.66 -17.85
N PHE A 260 -12.46 -4.39 -17.26
CA PHE A 260 -11.49 -5.44 -16.87
C PHE A 260 -11.87 -6.14 -15.56
N GLY A 261 -12.81 -5.59 -14.79
CA GLY A 261 -13.17 -6.08 -13.47
C GLY A 261 -12.08 -5.84 -12.42
N LEU A 262 -11.33 -4.72 -12.52
CA LEU A 262 -10.31 -4.37 -11.52
C LEU A 262 -10.96 -4.09 -10.16
N ASP A 263 -10.24 -4.40 -9.09
CA ASP A 263 -10.76 -4.23 -7.74
C ASP A 263 -10.69 -2.76 -7.28
N SER A 264 -9.75 -1.99 -7.83
CA SER A 264 -9.55 -0.57 -7.52
C SER A 264 -8.89 0.20 -8.68
N LEU A 265 -9.30 1.45 -8.86
CA LEU A 265 -8.58 2.45 -9.65
C LEU A 265 -8.25 3.63 -8.73
N LEU A 266 -6.97 3.89 -8.52
CA LEU A 266 -6.49 4.93 -7.62
C LEU A 266 -5.87 6.07 -8.41
N PHE A 267 -6.57 7.21 -8.46
CA PHE A 267 -6.00 8.47 -8.93
C PHE A 267 -5.12 9.09 -7.83
N ILE A 268 -3.87 9.36 -8.16
CA ILE A 268 -2.91 10.01 -7.27
C ILE A 268 -2.68 11.45 -7.71
N VAL A 269 -3.07 12.38 -6.85
CA VAL A 269 -2.71 13.80 -6.99
C VAL A 269 -1.32 14.01 -6.41
N THR A 270 -0.40 14.57 -7.20
CA THR A 270 1.01 14.72 -6.80
C THR A 270 1.44 16.18 -6.80
N ASN A 271 2.52 16.48 -6.08
CA ASN A 271 3.21 17.78 -6.08
C ASN A 271 4.47 17.77 -6.97
N SER A 272 4.64 16.74 -7.80
CA SER A 272 5.78 16.61 -8.71
C SER A 272 5.87 17.78 -9.71
N LYS A 273 7.01 17.87 -10.40
CA LYS A 273 7.26 18.92 -11.40
C LYS A 273 6.24 18.89 -12.56
N THR A 274 5.81 17.70 -12.97
CA THR A 274 4.87 17.47 -14.07
C THR A 274 3.43 17.28 -13.60
N ARG A 275 3.12 17.61 -12.34
CA ARG A 275 1.79 17.40 -11.74
C ARG A 275 0.67 18.04 -12.55
N SER A 276 -0.54 17.51 -12.39
CA SER A 276 -1.77 18.18 -12.83
C SER A 276 -1.86 19.60 -12.27
N LEU A 277 -2.23 20.54 -13.13
CA LEU A 277 -2.57 21.92 -12.74
C LEU A 277 -4.08 22.10 -12.55
N ARG A 278 -4.89 21.16 -13.06
CA ARG A 278 -6.35 21.15 -12.92
C ARG A 278 -6.77 20.58 -11.56
N TYR A 279 -6.23 19.42 -11.20
CA TYR A 279 -6.53 18.73 -9.96
C TYR A 279 -5.36 18.82 -9.01
N THR A 280 -5.54 19.64 -7.99
CA THR A 280 -4.59 19.92 -6.93
C THR A 280 -5.13 19.40 -5.61
N ASN A 281 -4.42 19.64 -4.49
CA ASN A 281 -4.93 19.24 -3.19
C ASN A 281 -6.30 19.89 -2.87
N ASP A 282 -6.55 21.08 -3.40
CA ASP A 282 -7.75 21.85 -3.13
C ASP A 282 -8.90 21.50 -4.10
N THR A 283 -8.58 21.02 -5.30
CA THR A 283 -9.55 20.76 -6.38
C THR A 283 -9.75 19.28 -6.70
N MET A 284 -9.07 18.35 -6.01
CA MET A 284 -9.18 16.91 -6.32
C MET A 284 -10.59 16.34 -6.16
N ALA A 285 -11.45 16.97 -5.35
CA ALA A 285 -12.84 16.56 -5.19
C ALA A 285 -13.68 16.79 -6.46
N GLU A 286 -13.18 17.61 -7.40
CA GLU A 286 -13.83 17.91 -8.68
C GLU A 286 -13.53 16.85 -9.75
N ILE A 287 -12.65 15.87 -9.47
CA ILE A 287 -12.38 14.76 -10.38
C ILE A 287 -13.69 14.02 -10.66
N PRO A 288 -14.08 13.81 -11.93
CA PRO A 288 -15.34 13.16 -12.26
C PRO A 288 -15.30 11.67 -11.91
N ILE A 289 -15.94 11.27 -10.80
CA ILE A 289 -16.04 9.88 -10.37
C ILE A 289 -17.39 9.29 -10.79
N ARG A 290 -17.34 8.20 -11.55
CA ARG A 290 -18.49 7.39 -12.00
C ARG A 290 -18.49 6.00 -11.40
N SER A 291 -17.31 5.38 -11.25
CA SER A 291 -17.18 4.05 -10.65
C SER A 291 -16.97 4.12 -9.14
N ARG A 292 -17.65 3.25 -8.39
CA ARG A 292 -17.51 3.14 -6.92
C ARG A 292 -16.19 2.51 -6.49
N ARG A 293 -15.47 1.88 -7.43
CA ARG A 293 -14.13 1.30 -7.21
C ARG A 293 -13.02 2.33 -7.38
N THR A 294 -13.37 3.53 -7.87
CA THR A 294 -12.39 4.59 -8.07
C THR A 294 -12.14 5.35 -6.78
N LYS A 295 -10.86 5.56 -6.49
CA LYS A 295 -10.36 6.22 -5.29
C LYS A 295 -9.50 7.40 -5.72
N ILE A 296 -9.46 8.42 -4.87
CA ILE A 296 -8.59 9.59 -5.05
C ILE A 296 -7.76 9.69 -3.79
N SER A 297 -6.44 9.85 -3.94
CA SER A 297 -5.56 10.15 -2.82
C SER A 297 -4.54 11.19 -3.23
N PRO A 298 -4.23 12.16 -2.37
CA PRO A 298 -2.98 12.89 -2.49
C PRO A 298 -1.78 11.95 -2.31
N ALA A 299 -0.65 12.32 -2.89
CA ALA A 299 0.63 11.70 -2.58
C ALA A 299 0.95 11.85 -1.09
N ALA A 300 1.70 10.89 -0.53
CA ALA A 300 2.01 10.87 0.91
C ALA A 300 2.60 12.20 1.41
N ALA A 301 3.52 12.80 0.65
CA ALA A 301 4.15 14.09 0.95
C ALA A 301 3.16 15.29 1.02
N MET A 302 1.94 15.13 0.53
CA MET A 302 0.89 16.16 0.54
C MET A 302 -0.16 15.95 1.64
N MET A 303 -0.08 14.85 2.40
CA MET A 303 -0.99 14.60 3.52
C MET A 303 -0.57 15.43 4.75
N ILE A 304 -1.07 16.66 4.83
CA ILE A 304 -0.77 17.57 5.94
C ILE A 304 -1.85 17.44 7.02
N GLY A 305 -1.45 17.08 8.25
CA GLY A 305 -2.11 17.27 9.56
C GLY A 305 -3.64 17.09 9.68
N SER A 306 -4.12 16.55 10.80
CA SER A 306 -5.56 16.53 11.10
C SER A 306 -6.07 17.94 11.41
N ARG A 307 -7.24 18.32 10.88
CA ARG A 307 -7.99 19.51 11.33
C ARG A 307 -9.03 19.12 12.39
N VAL A 308 -9.62 17.94 12.23
CA VAL A 308 -10.57 17.34 13.16
C VAL A 308 -10.26 15.84 13.23
N SER A 309 -10.09 15.31 14.43
CA SER A 309 -9.97 13.88 14.68
C SER A 309 -10.95 13.51 15.78
N GLY A 310 -11.80 12.53 15.52
CA GLY A 310 -12.67 11.94 16.53
C GLY A 310 -12.54 10.43 16.50
N HIS A 311 -12.30 9.84 17.67
CA HIS A 311 -12.57 8.41 17.83
C HIS A 311 -14.08 8.26 17.97
N LEU A 312 -14.67 7.45 17.09
CA LEU A 312 -16.03 6.98 17.31
C LEU A 312 -15.93 5.91 18.39
N ASP A 313 -16.49 6.21 19.57
CA ASP A 313 -16.57 5.24 20.66
C ASP A 313 -17.28 3.97 20.12
N PRO A 314 -16.59 2.81 20.05
CA PRO A 314 -17.17 1.57 19.56
C PRO A 314 -18.43 1.17 20.33
N ALA A 315 -18.51 1.52 21.62
CA ALA A 315 -19.67 1.27 22.49
C ALA A 315 -20.87 2.17 22.18
N ARG A 316 -20.67 3.26 21.45
CA ARG A 316 -21.72 4.16 20.94
C ARG A 316 -22.01 3.96 19.45
N SER A 317 -21.22 3.16 18.75
CA SER A 317 -21.46 2.85 17.34
C SER A 317 -22.67 1.91 17.21
N GLN A 318 -23.65 2.29 16.38
CA GLN A 318 -24.77 1.40 16.03
C GLN A 318 -24.37 0.31 15.03
N LEU A 319 -23.06 0.09 14.79
CA LEU A 319 -22.54 -0.86 13.83
C LEU A 319 -22.47 -2.26 14.46
N GLY A 320 -21.54 -2.46 15.40
CA GLY A 320 -21.49 -3.59 16.32
C GLY A 320 -21.50 -4.99 15.69
N ASP A 321 -21.70 -6.00 16.54
CA ASP A 321 -21.95 -7.37 16.12
C ASP A 321 -23.42 -7.54 15.70
N ARG A 322 -23.65 -8.26 14.61
CA ARG A 322 -24.98 -8.58 14.06
C ARG A 322 -25.04 -10.07 13.72
N GLU A 323 -26.24 -10.54 13.36
CA GLU A 323 -26.50 -11.93 13.00
C GLU A 323 -25.51 -12.47 11.94
N ASN A 324 -25.18 -11.65 10.95
CA ASN A 324 -24.39 -12.10 9.79
C ASN A 324 -22.96 -11.51 9.74
N ALA A 325 -22.69 -10.40 10.43
CA ALA A 325 -21.40 -9.70 10.36
C ALA A 325 -21.10 -8.87 11.61
N SER A 326 -19.83 -8.61 11.85
CA SER A 326 -19.31 -7.57 12.76
C SER A 326 -18.83 -6.39 11.93
N LEU A 327 -19.16 -5.16 12.33
CA LEU A 327 -18.68 -3.95 11.66
C LEU A 327 -18.36 -2.87 12.69
N TYR A 328 -17.15 -2.31 12.61
CA TYR A 328 -16.68 -1.29 13.53
C TYR A 328 -15.88 -0.22 12.79
N ILE A 329 -15.98 1.01 13.28
CA ILE A 329 -15.13 2.15 12.86
C ILE A 329 -14.26 2.49 14.06
N ASP A 330 -12.94 2.49 13.88
CA ASP A 330 -12.00 2.87 14.94
C ASP A 330 -11.71 4.38 14.90
N GLU A 331 -11.67 4.95 13.70
CA GLU A 331 -11.33 6.35 13.51
C GLU A 331 -12.15 6.98 12.38
N CYS A 332 -12.61 8.21 12.65
CA CYS A 332 -13.09 9.12 11.65
C CYS A 332 -12.36 10.46 11.78
N ARG A 333 -11.65 10.85 10.72
CA ARG A 333 -10.74 12.00 10.75
C ARG A 333 -10.86 12.80 9.47
N VAL A 334 -10.77 14.13 9.60
CA VAL A 334 -10.69 15.05 8.47
C VAL A 334 -9.34 15.75 8.52
N THR A 335 -8.54 15.57 7.48
CA THR A 335 -7.25 16.26 7.36
C THR A 335 -7.42 17.70 6.90
N ARG A 336 -6.37 18.51 7.02
CA ARG A 336 -6.40 19.92 6.59
C ARG A 336 -6.69 20.10 5.09
N GLY A 337 -6.46 19.06 4.27
CA GLY A 337 -6.82 19.04 2.84
C GLY A 337 -8.28 18.64 2.56
N ASN A 338 -9.17 18.76 3.56
CA ASN A 338 -10.57 18.31 3.51
C ASN A 338 -10.76 16.86 3.02
N MET A 339 -9.83 16.01 3.43
CA MET A 339 -9.85 14.57 3.17
C MET A 339 -10.50 13.87 4.35
N LEU A 340 -11.68 13.29 4.14
CA LEU A 340 -12.30 12.38 5.09
C LEU A 340 -11.59 11.02 5.04
N THR A 341 -11.00 10.63 6.16
CA THR A 341 -10.48 9.29 6.41
C THR A 341 -11.43 8.55 7.34
N VAL A 342 -11.85 7.35 6.94
CA VAL A 342 -12.63 6.43 7.79
C VAL A 342 -11.89 5.10 7.80
N SER A 343 -11.45 4.66 8.97
CA SER A 343 -10.82 3.35 9.14
C SER A 343 -11.57 2.52 10.16
N GLY A 344 -11.57 1.22 9.94
CA GLY A 344 -12.38 0.29 10.70
C GLY A 344 -12.01 -1.15 10.42
N TRP A 345 -12.86 -2.05 10.86
CA TRP A 345 -12.75 -3.46 10.54
C TRP A 345 -14.12 -4.14 10.41
N SER A 346 -14.17 -5.23 9.66
CA SER A 346 -15.36 -6.05 9.51
C SER A 346 -15.03 -7.53 9.30
N LEU A 347 -15.86 -8.40 9.85
CA LEU A 347 -15.78 -9.87 9.76
C LEU A 347 -17.18 -10.43 9.56
N GLY A 348 -17.30 -11.54 8.82
CA GLY A 348 -18.50 -12.36 8.83
C GLY A 348 -18.75 -12.96 10.22
N ALA A 349 -19.99 -13.37 10.50
CA ALA A 349 -20.34 -14.02 11.77
C ALA A 349 -19.54 -15.33 12.01
N ASP A 350 -19.15 -16.02 10.94
CA ASP A 350 -18.25 -17.18 10.95
C ASP A 350 -16.76 -16.82 11.08
N GLY A 351 -16.46 -15.53 11.25
CA GLY A 351 -15.11 -14.98 11.35
C GLY A 351 -14.35 -14.90 10.03
N SER A 352 -15.02 -15.17 8.90
CA SER A 352 -14.43 -14.97 7.57
C SER A 352 -14.25 -13.49 7.24
N TYR A 353 -13.36 -13.18 6.30
CA TYR A 353 -13.25 -11.82 5.75
C TYR A 353 -14.46 -11.49 4.91
N VAL A 354 -14.89 -10.23 4.96
CA VAL A 354 -16.00 -9.75 4.14
C VAL A 354 -15.50 -9.36 2.75
N ASP A 355 -16.37 -9.40 1.75
CA ASP A 355 -15.97 -9.09 0.37
C ASP A 355 -15.75 -7.61 0.18
N GLU A 356 -16.75 -6.81 0.57
CA GLU A 356 -16.77 -5.39 0.30
C GLU A 356 -17.38 -4.63 1.47
N VAL A 357 -16.83 -3.46 1.72
CA VAL A 357 -17.42 -2.42 2.54
C VAL A 357 -17.67 -1.23 1.61
N GLU A 358 -18.91 -0.76 1.55
CA GLU A 358 -19.31 0.47 0.87
C GLU A 358 -19.47 1.59 1.91
N LEU A 359 -18.78 2.71 1.70
CA LEU A 359 -19.00 3.96 2.43
C LEU A 359 -19.87 4.90 1.60
N ILE A 360 -20.88 5.48 2.24
CA ILE A 360 -21.69 6.59 1.73
C ILE A 360 -21.47 7.79 2.66
N ALA A 361 -20.95 8.88 2.10
CA ALA A 361 -20.66 10.12 2.81
C ALA A 361 -21.15 11.31 1.97
N GLY A 362 -22.35 11.82 2.29
CA GLY A 362 -23.01 12.82 1.44
C GLY A 362 -23.30 12.25 0.04
N SER A 363 -22.82 12.91 -1.00
CA SER A 363 -22.92 12.42 -2.39
C SER A 363 -21.86 11.37 -2.76
N HIS A 364 -20.84 11.17 -1.93
CA HIS A 364 -19.75 10.25 -2.25
C HIS A 364 -20.14 8.81 -1.91
N ARG A 365 -19.83 7.89 -2.84
CA ARG A 365 -19.96 6.45 -2.66
C ARG A 365 -18.65 5.78 -3.05
N GLN A 366 -18.06 5.01 -2.15
CA GLN A 366 -16.79 4.32 -2.36
C GLN A 366 -16.88 2.91 -1.82
N VAL A 367 -16.31 1.94 -2.55
CA VAL A 367 -16.20 0.55 -2.11
C VAL A 367 -14.73 0.21 -1.88
N THR A 368 -14.46 -0.58 -0.84
CA THR A 368 -13.16 -1.22 -0.61
C THR A 368 -13.36 -2.62 -0.06
N GLN A 369 -12.35 -3.49 -0.19
CA GLN A 369 -12.34 -4.79 0.47
C GLN A 369 -11.60 -4.69 1.81
N THR A 370 -11.80 -5.67 2.70
CA THR A 370 -11.02 -5.75 3.94
C THR A 370 -9.67 -6.43 3.70
N HIS A 371 -8.61 -5.63 3.52
CA HIS A 371 -7.25 -6.12 3.32
C HIS A 371 -6.27 -5.64 4.37
N ASP A 372 -6.59 -4.58 5.11
CA ASP A 372 -5.68 -4.04 6.11
C ASP A 372 -5.56 -5.02 7.29
N LEU A 373 -4.32 -5.24 7.75
CA LEU A 373 -4.03 -6.16 8.84
C LEU A 373 -4.42 -5.57 10.20
N ARG A 374 -5.24 -6.30 10.94
CA ARG A 374 -5.75 -5.98 12.28
C ARG A 374 -5.53 -7.16 13.23
N HIS A 375 -4.28 -7.28 13.68
CA HIS A 375 -3.88 -8.33 14.61
C HIS A 375 -4.50 -8.18 16.00
N ASP A 376 -4.78 -6.94 16.40
CA ASP A 376 -5.55 -6.62 17.59
C ASP A 376 -6.96 -7.25 17.54
N VAL A 377 -7.63 -7.13 16.40
CA VAL A 377 -8.96 -7.74 16.19
C VAL A 377 -8.86 -9.26 16.16
N ALA A 378 -7.91 -9.82 15.42
CA ALA A 378 -7.72 -11.26 15.34
C ALA A 378 -7.38 -11.89 16.71
N ALA A 379 -6.62 -11.18 17.56
CA ALA A 379 -6.32 -11.64 18.92
C ALA A 379 -7.53 -11.54 19.86
N ALA A 380 -8.38 -10.53 19.69
CA ALA A 380 -9.57 -10.32 20.52
C ALA A 380 -10.77 -11.19 20.09
N ARG A 381 -10.81 -11.66 18.84
CA ARG A 381 -11.93 -12.43 18.26
C ARG A 381 -11.51 -13.87 17.99
N SER A 382 -11.89 -14.79 18.88
CA SER A 382 -11.50 -16.20 18.81
C SER A 382 -11.95 -16.95 17.54
N ASN A 383 -12.98 -16.44 16.83
CA ASN A 383 -13.46 -17.01 15.58
C ASN A 383 -12.81 -16.39 14.32
N ALA A 384 -12.00 -15.32 14.45
CA ALA A 384 -11.41 -14.66 13.29
C ALA A 384 -10.49 -15.62 12.51
N GLN A 385 -10.75 -15.77 11.21
CA GLN A 385 -9.96 -16.64 10.32
C GLN A 385 -8.64 -15.98 9.88
N GLY A 386 -8.33 -14.81 10.42
CA GLY A 386 -7.04 -14.15 10.40
C GLY A 386 -7.17 -12.63 10.51
N ALA A 387 -6.09 -11.90 10.18
CA ALA A 387 -5.99 -10.47 10.46
C ALA A 387 -6.47 -9.55 9.33
N ARG A 388 -6.84 -10.05 8.14
CA ARG A 388 -7.24 -9.22 6.98
C ARG A 388 -8.69 -8.73 7.07
N CYS A 389 -9.00 -8.05 8.16
CA CYS A 389 -10.35 -7.56 8.42
C CYS A 389 -10.45 -6.03 8.45
N GLY A 390 -9.33 -5.30 8.32
CA GLY A 390 -9.32 -3.85 8.32
C GLY A 390 -9.72 -3.25 6.97
N PHE A 391 -10.34 -2.08 7.01
CA PHE A 391 -10.63 -1.26 5.83
C PHE A 391 -10.24 0.21 6.05
N LEU A 392 -10.00 0.90 4.95
CA LEU A 392 -9.65 2.32 4.92
C LEU A 392 -10.33 3.01 3.73
N PHE A 393 -11.07 4.07 4.03
CA PHE A 393 -11.62 4.99 3.05
C PHE A 393 -10.91 6.33 3.09
N ARG A 394 -10.77 6.94 1.91
CA ARG A 394 -10.28 8.31 1.72
C ARG A 394 -11.20 8.98 0.71
N VAL A 395 -11.99 9.94 1.20
CA VAL A 395 -13.03 10.64 0.43
C VAL A 395 -12.75 12.16 0.41
N PRO A 396 -12.44 12.76 -0.76
CA PRO A 396 -12.15 14.18 -0.84
C PRO A 396 -13.47 14.96 -0.81
N LEU A 397 -13.67 15.74 0.23
CA LEU A 397 -14.92 16.50 0.45
C LEU A 397 -14.95 17.83 -0.32
N GLY A 398 -13.81 18.32 -0.80
CA GLY A 398 -13.73 19.54 -1.63
C GLY A 398 -14.09 20.82 -0.86
N GLY A 399 -14.91 21.70 -1.46
CA GLY A 399 -15.46 22.87 -0.76
C GLY A 399 -16.75 22.58 0.03
N GLN A 400 -17.24 21.33 0.03
CA GLN A 400 -18.50 20.97 0.66
C GLN A 400 -18.37 20.95 2.19
N SER A 401 -19.48 21.24 2.87
CA SER A 401 -19.60 20.99 4.31
C SER A 401 -19.42 19.50 4.59
N MET A 402 -18.97 19.19 5.80
CA MET A 402 -18.97 17.82 6.31
C MET A 402 -20.34 17.17 6.08
N PRO A 403 -20.40 15.89 5.68
CA PRO A 403 -21.67 15.17 5.65
C PRO A 403 -22.36 15.27 7.02
N ASP A 404 -23.68 15.18 7.12
CA ASP A 404 -24.34 15.13 8.44
C ASP A 404 -24.18 13.76 9.13
N ALA A 405 -23.99 12.71 8.33
CA ALA A 405 -23.76 11.34 8.79
C ALA A 405 -22.96 10.54 7.77
N LEU A 406 -22.44 9.41 8.23
CA LEU A 406 -21.84 8.36 7.38
C LEU A 406 -22.77 7.16 7.36
N ALA A 407 -22.83 6.44 6.24
CA ALA A 407 -23.45 5.12 6.19
C ALA A 407 -22.47 4.11 5.61
N LEU A 408 -22.36 2.94 6.25
CA LEU A 408 -21.53 1.84 5.77
C LEU A 408 -22.42 0.66 5.42
N THR A 409 -22.11 -0.02 4.32
CA THR A 409 -22.74 -1.28 3.92
C THR A 409 -21.70 -2.38 3.77
N VAL A 410 -21.88 -3.52 4.43
CA VAL A 410 -20.99 -4.68 4.34
C VAL A 410 -21.62 -5.75 3.45
N ARG A 411 -20.84 -6.27 2.50
CA ARG A 411 -21.18 -7.41 1.65
C ARG A 411 -20.36 -8.63 2.04
N LEU A 412 -21.06 -9.74 2.29
CA LEU A 412 -20.45 -11.01 2.68
C LEU A 412 -20.12 -11.88 1.45
N ARG A 413 -19.11 -12.74 1.59
CA ARG A 413 -18.66 -13.72 0.58
C ARG A 413 -19.74 -14.62 -0.01
N ASN A 414 -20.77 -14.89 0.78
CA ASN A 414 -21.89 -15.74 0.41
C ASN A 414 -23.10 -14.96 -0.14
N HIS A 415 -23.00 -13.63 -0.24
CA HIS A 415 -24.07 -12.72 -0.70
C HIS A 415 -25.42 -12.90 0.02
N THR A 416 -25.44 -13.42 1.25
CA THR A 416 -26.70 -13.83 1.90
C THR A 416 -27.52 -12.64 2.40
N GLN A 417 -26.90 -11.52 2.80
CA GLN A 417 -27.59 -10.25 3.09
C GLN A 417 -26.57 -9.11 3.30
N ASP A 418 -26.79 -7.95 2.68
CA ASP A 418 -26.02 -6.72 2.94
C ASP A 418 -26.41 -6.13 4.31
N PHE A 419 -25.43 -5.70 5.10
CA PHE A 419 -25.68 -4.98 6.36
C PHE A 419 -25.38 -3.49 6.18
N SER A 420 -26.38 -2.62 6.31
CA SER A 420 -26.21 -1.17 6.28
C SER A 420 -26.44 -0.53 7.65
N ALA A 421 -25.57 0.41 8.03
CA ALA A 421 -25.77 1.19 9.25
C ALA A 421 -25.22 2.62 9.11
N ALA A 422 -25.91 3.56 9.76
CA ALA A 422 -25.56 4.98 9.76
C ALA A 422 -24.88 5.38 11.08
N VAL A 423 -23.88 6.24 11.00
CA VAL A 423 -23.12 6.75 12.14
C VAL A 423 -23.11 8.27 12.09
N GLN A 424 -23.52 8.90 13.19
CA GLN A 424 -23.45 10.34 13.39
C GLN A 424 -22.02 10.75 13.74
N TRP A 425 -21.63 11.98 13.40
CA TRP A 425 -20.30 12.48 13.77
C TRP A 425 -20.12 12.54 15.28
N PRO A 426 -18.92 12.25 15.79
CA PRO A 426 -18.61 12.54 17.18
C PRO A 426 -18.85 14.03 17.44
N ALA A 427 -19.49 14.37 18.56
CA ALA A 427 -19.57 15.75 19.00
C ALA A 427 -18.14 16.33 19.07
N ALA A 428 -17.93 17.54 18.55
CA ALA A 428 -16.62 18.19 18.62
C ALA A 428 -16.21 18.31 20.10
N GLY A 429 -15.19 17.55 20.50
CA GLY A 429 -14.62 17.55 21.83
C GLY A 429 -13.67 18.71 22.05
#